data_AF-A0A3M2HB07-F1
#
_entry.id   AF-A0A3M2HB07-F1
#
_cell.length_a   1.000
_cell.length_b   1.000
_cell.length_c   1.000
_cell.angle_alpha   90.00
_cell.angle_beta   90.00
_cell.angle_gamma   90.00
#
_symmetry.space_group_name_H-M   'P 1'
#
loop_
_entity.id
_entity.type
_entity.pdbx_description
1 polymer ?
#
loop_
_entity_poly.entity_id
_entity_poly.type
_entity_poly.pdbx_seq_one_letter_code
_entity_poly.pdbx_strand_id
1 'polypeptide(L)' 'MSTDLSRVALGRWGERRAAAEYARRGYRLVDANWSGSGGELDLVLEAPEGTLVFCEVKT' A
#
# COMPACT_ATOMS: atom_id res chain seq x y z
N MET A 1 27.71 -3.44 -2.02
CA MET A 1 26.39 -4.03 -1.70
C MET A 1 25.60 -3.08 -0.79
N SER A 2 25.05 -1.97 -1.32
CA SER A 2 24.34 -0.95 -0.51
C SER A 2 23.06 -0.42 -1.16
N THR A 3 22.69 -0.89 -2.36
CA THR A 3 21.63 -0.29 -3.19
C THR A 3 20.22 -0.78 -2.83
N ASP A 4 20.09 -1.83 -2.02
CA ASP A 4 18.82 -2.51 -1.76
C ASP A 4 18.04 -1.91 -0.59
N LEU A 5 18.74 -1.50 0.48
CA LEU A 5 18.10 -0.89 1.66
C LEU A 5 17.46 0.47 1.33
N SER A 6 18.08 1.26 0.46
CA SER A 6 17.52 2.55 0.03
C SER A 6 16.25 2.37 -0.80
N ARG A 7 16.23 1.35 -1.66
CA ARG A 7 15.06 1.06 -2.51
C ARG A 7 13.90 0.48 -1.70
N VAL A 8 14.17 -0.42 -0.75
CA VAL A 8 13.16 -0.93 0.18
C VAL A 8 12.61 0.19 1.08
N ALA A 9 13.48 1.07 1.59
CA ALA A 9 13.05 2.21 2.39
C ALA A 9 12.19 3.19 1.57
N LEU A 10 12.56 3.43 0.30
CA LEU A 10 11.79 4.25 -0.62
C LEU A 10 10.40 3.65 -0.90
N GLY A 11 10.34 2.35 -1.21
CA GLY A 11 9.07 1.62 -1.44
C GLY A 11 8.13 1.73 -0.23
N ARG A 12 8.62 1.38 0.96
CA ARG A 12 7.86 1.48 2.22
C ARG A 12 7.43 2.91 2.54
N TRP A 13 8.24 3.91 2.15
CA TRP A 13 7.84 5.31 2.30
C TRP A 13 6.69 5.66 1.36
N GLY A 14 6.74 5.19 0.11
CA GLY A 14 5.65 5.34 -0.86
C GLY A 14 4.36 4.72 -0.37
N GLU A 15 4.40 3.46 0.10
CA GLU A 15 3.23 2.76 0.66
C GLU A 15 2.60 3.54 1.81
N ARG A 16 3.41 3.98 2.79
CA ARG A 16 2.92 4.80 3.91
C ARG A 16 2.30 6.11 3.43
N ARG A 17 2.91 6.77 2.44
CA ARG A 17 2.40 8.03 1.90
C ARG A 17 1.07 7.84 1.16
N ALA A 18 0.93 6.74 0.41
CA ALA A 18 -0.29 6.37 -0.28
C ALA A 18 -1.41 6.02 0.72
N ALA A 19 -1.14 5.17 1.70
CA ALA A 19 -2.11 4.82 2.74
C ALA A 19 -2.60 6.07 3.50
N ALA A 20 -1.70 6.99 3.86
CA ALA A 20 -2.06 8.25 4.50
C ALA A 20 -2.94 9.15 3.61
N GLU A 21 -2.69 9.18 2.30
CA GLU A 21 -3.52 9.93 1.34
C GLU A 21 -4.93 9.35 1.24
N TYR A 22 -5.05 8.03 1.14
CA TYR A 22 -6.34 7.34 1.14
C TYR A 22 -7.11 7.56 2.45
N ALA A 23 -6.43 7.47 3.60
CA ALA A 23 -7.03 7.75 4.89
C ALA A 23 -7.58 9.18 4.98
N ARG A 24 -6.84 10.19 4.46
CA ARG A 24 -7.33 11.58 4.38
C ARG A 24 -8.58 11.74 3.51
N ARG A 25 -8.80 10.83 2.56
CA ARG A 25 -9.98 10.78 1.68
C ARG A 25 -11.12 9.93 2.25
N GLY A 26 -10.96 9.38 3.45
CA GLY A 26 -11.98 8.59 4.14
C GLY A 26 -11.90 7.08 3.89
N TYR A 27 -10.91 6.60 3.15
CA TYR A 27 -10.70 5.17 2.95
C TYR A 27 -10.13 4.53 4.21
N ARG A 28 -10.53 3.30 4.48
CA ARG A 28 -9.98 2.48 5.56
C ARG A 28 -8.91 1.55 5.01
N LEU A 29 -7.74 1.51 5.64
CA LEU A 29 -6.74 0.48 5.35
C LEU A 29 -7.24 -0.86 5.89
N VAL A 30 -7.33 -1.85 5.00
CA VAL A 30 -7.71 -3.22 5.32
C VAL A 30 -6.46 -4.05 5.59
N ASP A 31 -5.47 -3.98 4.69
CA ASP A 31 -4.19 -4.67 4.84
C ASP A 31 -3.09 -3.94 4.04
N ALA A 32 -1.83 -4.21 4.37
CA ALA A 32 -0.66 -3.69 3.68
C ALA A 32 0.44 -4.75 3.60
N ASN A 33 1.21 -4.76 2.50
CA ASN A 33 2.19 -5.81 2.21
C ASN A 33 1.56 -7.20 2.30
N TRP A 34 0.37 -7.35 1.72
CA TRP A 34 -0.38 -8.61 1.76
C TRP A 34 0.25 -9.63 0.82
N SER A 35 0.29 -10.89 1.24
CA SER A 35 0.80 -12.01 0.44
C SER A 35 -0.15 -13.20 0.55
N GLY A 36 -0.44 -13.85 -0.58
CA GLY A 36 -1.27 -15.05 -0.62
C GLY A 36 -0.95 -15.94 -1.81
N SER A 37 -1.72 -17.02 -1.96
CA SER A 37 -1.53 -17.99 -3.04
C SER A 37 -1.69 -17.41 -4.46
N GLY A 38 -2.40 -16.28 -4.58
CA GLY A 38 -2.64 -15.58 -5.84
C GLY A 38 -1.63 -14.48 -6.19
N GLY A 39 -0.67 -14.19 -5.31
CA GLY A 39 0.31 -13.12 -5.49
C GLY A 39 0.42 -12.18 -4.28
N GLU A 40 0.92 -10.99 -4.54
CA GLU A 40 1.17 -9.95 -3.53
C GLU A 40 0.40 -8.67 -3.88
N LEU A 41 0.09 -7.88 -2.84
CA LEU A 41 -0.57 -6.59 -2.96
C LEU A 41 0.07 -5.60 -1.98
N ASP A 42 0.44 -4.42 -2.46
CA ASP A 42 1.03 -3.40 -1.60
C ASP A 42 0.01 -2.88 -0.58
N LEU A 43 -1.21 -2.52 -1.02
CA LEU A 43 -2.28 -2.03 -0.16
C LEU A 43 -3.65 -2.63 -0.54
N VAL A 44 -4.42 -2.99 0.48
CA VAL A 44 -5.84 -3.32 0.39
C VAL A 44 -6.61 -2.27 1.20
N LEU A 45 -7.56 -1.59 0.56
CA LEU A 45 -8.30 -0.47 1.11
C LEU A 45 -9.80 -0.69 0.93
N GLU A 46 -10.61 -0.05 1.77
CA GLU A 46 -12.06 0.02 1.62
C GLU A 46 -12.48 1.49 1.50
N ALA A 47 -13.22 1.82 0.44
CA ALA A 47 -13.81 3.13 0.24
C ALA A 47 -14.95 3.39 1.22
N PRO A 48 -15.32 4.65 1.49
CA PRO A 48 -16.46 4.98 2.37
C PRO A 48 -17.77 4.28 1.99
N GLU A 49 -18.00 4.05 0.69
CA GLU A 49 -19.17 3.36 0.15
C GLU A 49 -19.07 1.81 0.15
N GLY A 50 -17.98 1.25 0.69
CA GLY A 50 -17.78 -0.19 0.84
C GLY A 50 -17.03 -0.88 -0.32
N THR A 51 -16.59 -0.13 -1.34
CA THR A 51 -15.80 -0.69 -2.44
C THR A 51 -14.40 -1.08 -1.96
N LEU A 52 -13.97 -2.32 -2.22
CA LEU A 52 -12.57 -2.73 -2.00
C LEU A 52 -11.68 -2.23 -3.14
N VAL A 53 -10.55 -1.62 -2.77
CA VAL A 53 -9.53 -1.09 -3.69
C VAL A 53 -8.20 -1.77 -3.42
N PHE A 54 -7.63 -2.34 -4.47
CA PHE A 54 -6.28 -2.89 -4.48
C PHE A 54 -5.36 -1.87 -5.15
N CYS A 55 -4.32 -1.42 -4.45
CA CYS A 55 -3.44 -0.37 -4.93
C CYS A 55 -1.99 -0.85 -4.95
N GLU A 56 -1.42 -0.98 -6.15
CA GLU A 56 0.01 -1.15 -6.36
C GLU A 56 0.70 0.23 -6.29
N VAL A 57 1.75 0.36 -5.49
CA VAL A 57 2.44 1.61 -5.23
C VAL A 57 3.77 1.65 -5.96
N LYS A 58 4.04 2.74 -6.69
CA LYS A 58 5.32 2.94 -7.40
C LYS A 58 6.01 4.22 -6.93
N THR A 59 7.33 4.14 -6.79
CA THR A 59 8.20 5.19 -6.24
C THR A 59 9.36 5.51 -7.18
#